data_AF-A0A351X4K1-F1
#
_entry.id   AF-A0A351X4K1-F1
#
_cell.length_a   1.000
_cell.length_b   1.000
_cell.length_c   1.000
_cell.angle_alpha   90.00
_cell.angle_beta   90.00
_cell.angle_gamma   90.00
#
_symmetry.space_group_name_H-M   'P 1'
#
loop_
_entity.id
_entity.type
_entity.pdbx_description
1 polymer ?
#
loop_
_entity_poly.entity_id
_entity_poly.type
_entity_poly.pdbx_seq_one_letter_code
_entity_poly.pdbx_strand_id
1 'polypeptide(L)'
;MGDIIIGAGVYRVTRPVSTPSPSLSTGCFATHRVLRDPSEGEEKSTTVVKINPHPTSPEIHIYTDGASLGNPGPGGWAALVRSGGRTRELSGGFRLTTNNRMELYAAIAALESLDGPANIHLHSDSRYLVEGITRGWAEQWRAKGWRQTKNRPTPNADLWARLLAAITRHTVSWVWVRGHAGHPENERADQLATRAASRKGLPADDGYETSQAVLNGSGAASASLQDQPGLFDGGQSAPGEMQPPAAPDKPAAARRVGAVSRAGQPCRKCGAPVVRQIPGRKIKPGQTYYYAWYLVCPNCKTIYLVDEARRIV
;
A
#
# COMPACT_ATOMS: atom_id res chain seq x y z
N MET A 1 21.88 -13.14 13.72
CA MET A 1 20.83 -12.12 13.98
C MET A 1 21.34 -10.85 13.35
N GLY A 2 20.57 -10.23 12.46
CA GLY A 2 20.95 -8.95 11.85
C GLY A 2 20.09 -7.81 12.38
N ASP A 3 20.63 -6.60 12.32
CA ASP A 3 19.86 -5.36 12.45
C ASP A 3 19.62 -4.81 11.02
N ILE A 4 18.43 -4.28 10.73
CA ILE A 4 18.08 -3.71 9.42
C ILE A 4 18.22 -2.18 9.51
N ILE A 5 18.95 -1.58 8.56
CA ILE A 5 19.19 -0.12 8.53
C ILE A 5 18.16 0.54 7.61
N ILE A 6 17.33 1.43 8.17
CA ILE A 6 16.26 2.12 7.44
C ILE A 6 16.26 3.60 7.79
N GLY A 7 16.85 4.42 6.91
CA GLY A 7 17.21 5.80 7.22
C GLY A 7 18.30 5.82 8.30
N ALA A 8 18.29 6.83 9.16
CA ALA A 8 19.13 6.86 10.37
C ALA A 8 18.78 5.79 11.44
N GLY A 9 17.73 4.98 11.24
CA GLY A 9 17.27 3.99 12.22
C GLY A 9 17.91 2.60 12.03
N VAL A 10 18.45 2.04 13.12
CA VAL A 10 18.92 0.66 13.23
C VAL A 10 17.84 -0.18 13.91
N TYR A 11 17.20 -1.08 13.16
CA TYR A 11 16.03 -1.84 13.61
C TYR A 11 16.36 -3.31 13.83
N ARG A 12 16.32 -3.74 15.09
CA ARG A 12 16.66 -5.11 15.50
C ARG A 12 15.57 -6.11 15.11
N VAL A 13 15.92 -7.09 14.28
CA VAL A 13 15.02 -8.21 13.92
C VAL A 13 14.70 -9.01 15.19
N THR A 14 13.42 -9.15 15.52
CA THR A 14 13.00 -9.95 16.68
C THR A 14 13.30 -11.43 16.44
N ARG A 15 13.52 -12.20 17.51
CA ARG A 15 13.68 -13.66 17.40
C ARG A 15 12.37 -14.26 16.86
N PRO A 16 12.42 -15.22 15.93
CA PRO A 16 11.21 -15.81 15.37
C PRO A 16 10.38 -16.47 16.47
N VAL A 17 9.09 -16.13 16.53
CA VAL A 17 8.14 -16.83 17.40
C VAL A 17 7.83 -18.17 16.74
N SER A 18 8.24 -19.25 17.41
CA SER A 18 7.88 -20.62 17.03
C SER A 18 6.46 -20.90 17.51
N THR A 19 5.49 -20.92 16.60
CA THR A 19 4.17 -21.49 16.88
C THR A 19 4.33 -22.98 17.17
N PRO A 20 3.80 -23.52 18.28
CA PRO A 20 3.90 -24.94 18.58
C PRO A 20 3.11 -25.74 17.53
N SER A 21 3.80 -26.55 16.73
CA SER A 21 3.16 -27.55 15.86
C SER A 21 2.62 -28.69 16.72
N PRO A 22 1.41 -29.23 16.45
CA PRO A 22 0.96 -30.45 17.11
C PRO A 22 1.95 -31.59 16.82
N SER A 23 2.36 -32.30 17.87
CA SER A 23 3.35 -33.37 17.80
C SER A 23 2.72 -34.66 17.28
N LEU A 24 3.05 -35.05 16.06
CA LEU A 24 2.88 -36.44 15.60
C LEU A 24 4.15 -37.24 15.88
N SER A 25 3.99 -38.43 16.44
CA SER A 25 5.05 -39.21 17.06
C SER A 25 5.71 -40.23 16.11
N THR A 26 7.03 -40.30 16.17
CA THR A 26 7.85 -41.53 16.11
C THR A 26 7.64 -42.51 14.93
N GLY A 27 8.60 -42.51 14.01
CA GLY A 27 8.79 -43.53 12.96
C GLY A 27 10.03 -43.21 12.13
N CYS A 28 11.24 -43.45 12.62
CA CYS A 28 12.03 -44.70 12.50
C CYS A 28 12.81 -44.82 11.17
N PHE A 29 13.92 -45.56 11.18
CA PHE A 29 15.03 -45.44 10.21
C PHE A 29 14.77 -46.07 8.83
N ALA A 30 15.31 -45.44 7.79
CA ALA A 30 15.77 -46.14 6.57
C ALA A 30 16.97 -45.38 5.95
N THR A 31 18.17 -45.95 6.01
CA THR A 31 19.39 -45.37 5.42
C THR A 31 19.66 -45.95 4.02
N HIS A 32 19.43 -45.18 2.95
CA HIS A 32 19.85 -45.57 1.61
C HIS A 32 21.21 -44.96 1.23
N ARG A 33 22.21 -45.82 1.15
CA ARG A 33 23.59 -45.52 0.75
C ARG A 33 23.69 -45.48 -0.78
N VAL A 34 23.67 -44.28 -1.36
CA VAL A 34 23.93 -44.08 -2.80
C VAL A 34 25.44 -44.11 -3.04
N LEU A 35 25.91 -45.02 -3.90
CA LEU A 35 27.28 -45.03 -4.40
C LEU A 35 27.45 -43.95 -5.48
N ARG A 36 28.63 -43.32 -5.53
CA ARG A 36 29.06 -42.45 -6.64
C ARG A 36 30.37 -42.96 -7.22
N ASP A 37 30.42 -43.05 -8.55
CA ASP A 37 31.66 -43.15 -9.31
C ASP A 37 32.19 -41.74 -9.68
N PRO A 38 33.50 -41.53 -9.92
CA PRO A 38 34.09 -40.20 -10.08
C PRO A 38 34.70 -39.93 -11.48
N SER A 39 33.88 -39.49 -12.44
CA SER A 39 34.30 -38.80 -13.68
C SER A 39 33.09 -38.03 -14.25
N GLU A 40 33.17 -36.94 -15.02
CA GLU A 40 34.29 -36.12 -15.52
C GLU A 40 34.10 -34.65 -15.04
N GLY A 41 35.02 -33.70 -15.23
CA GLY A 41 35.17 -32.95 -16.48
C GLY A 41 34.93 -31.44 -16.23
N GLU A 42 35.96 -30.60 -16.31
CA GLU A 42 35.89 -29.15 -16.03
C GLU A 42 35.62 -28.35 -17.31
N GLU A 43 34.53 -27.58 -17.37
CA GLU A 43 34.38 -26.54 -18.40
C GLU A 43 33.70 -25.26 -17.87
N LYS A 44 34.19 -24.10 -18.33
CA LYS A 44 33.83 -22.77 -17.80
C LYS A 44 32.86 -22.05 -18.73
N SER A 45 31.57 -22.08 -18.41
CA SER A 45 30.54 -21.25 -19.07
C SER A 45 29.96 -20.22 -18.11
N THR A 46 30.35 -18.95 -18.26
CA THR A 46 29.78 -17.83 -17.48
C THR A 46 28.44 -17.39 -18.08
N THR A 47 27.45 -18.29 -18.04
CA THR A 47 26.07 -17.95 -18.39
C THR A 47 25.42 -17.23 -17.21
N VAL A 48 24.93 -16.00 -17.42
CA VAL A 48 24.14 -15.27 -16.42
C VAL A 48 22.74 -15.86 -16.36
N VAL A 49 22.62 -17.01 -15.68
CA VAL A 49 21.34 -17.68 -15.44
C VAL A 49 20.47 -16.79 -14.54
N LYS A 50 19.30 -16.39 -15.04
CA LYS A 50 18.23 -15.89 -14.16
C LYS A 50 17.82 -17.03 -13.23
N ILE A 51 18.24 -16.95 -11.98
CA ILE A 51 17.98 -17.98 -10.97
C ILE A 51 16.50 -17.91 -10.56
N ASN A 52 15.64 -18.61 -11.30
CA ASN A 52 14.28 -18.89 -10.83
C ASN A 52 14.42 -19.71 -9.52
N PRO A 53 13.82 -19.26 -8.40
CA PRO A 53 14.00 -19.93 -7.11
C PRO A 53 13.45 -21.37 -7.16
N HIS A 54 14.16 -22.29 -6.53
CA HIS A 54 13.86 -23.72 -6.55
C HIS A 54 12.44 -24.02 -6.00
N PRO A 55 11.71 -24.99 -6.57
CA PRO A 55 10.32 -25.30 -6.18
C PRO A 55 10.19 -25.95 -4.78
N THR A 56 11.30 -26.07 -4.05
CA THR A 56 11.37 -26.60 -2.67
C THR A 56 11.60 -25.51 -1.61
N SER A 57 11.80 -24.25 -2.01
CA SER A 57 11.89 -23.12 -1.08
C SER A 57 10.52 -22.84 -0.44
N PRO A 58 10.41 -22.77 0.90
CA PRO A 58 9.13 -22.55 1.58
C PRO A 58 8.55 -21.17 1.25
N GLU A 59 7.27 -21.14 0.90
CA GLU A 59 6.50 -19.93 0.63
C GLU A 59 6.65 -18.91 1.78
N ILE A 60 6.77 -17.62 1.42
CA ILE A 60 6.92 -16.53 2.39
C ILE A 60 5.68 -15.65 2.34
N HIS A 61 4.87 -15.71 3.40
CA HIS A 61 3.80 -14.74 3.61
C HIS A 61 4.36 -13.53 4.37
N ILE A 62 4.09 -12.34 3.85
CA ILE A 62 4.47 -11.07 4.45
C ILE A 62 3.20 -10.28 4.73
N TYR A 63 2.96 -9.85 5.96
CA TYR A 63 1.83 -8.99 6.32
C TYR A 63 2.39 -7.64 6.75
N THR A 64 1.85 -6.54 6.22
CA THR A 64 2.47 -5.21 6.32
C THR A 64 1.45 -4.12 6.61
N ASP A 65 1.81 -3.23 7.53
CA ASP A 65 0.97 -2.13 7.99
C ASP A 65 1.82 -0.91 8.43
N GLY A 66 1.23 0.27 8.36
CA GLY A 66 1.83 1.55 8.72
C GLY A 66 0.81 2.47 9.38
N ALA A 67 1.19 3.04 10.52
CA ALA A 67 0.33 3.91 11.34
C ALA A 67 1.02 5.26 11.60
N SER A 68 0.25 6.34 11.65
CA SER A 68 0.76 7.70 11.91
C SER A 68 -0.12 8.45 12.90
N LEU A 69 0.48 8.94 13.99
CA LEU A 69 -0.20 9.69 15.06
C LEU A 69 -0.41 11.14 14.62
N GLY A 70 -1.39 11.33 13.72
CA GLY A 70 -1.55 12.53 12.91
C GLY A 70 -0.88 12.36 11.54
N ASN A 71 -1.33 13.14 10.54
CA ASN A 71 -0.73 13.12 9.20
C ASN A 71 -0.43 14.55 8.69
N PRO A 72 0.85 15.00 8.71
CA PRO A 72 2.02 14.29 9.23
C PRO A 72 2.03 14.18 10.76
N GLY A 73 2.82 13.26 11.30
CA GLY A 73 3.00 13.05 12.74
C GLY A 73 4.08 11.99 13.05
N PRO A 74 4.26 11.63 14.33
CA PRO A 74 5.06 10.46 14.70
C PRO A 74 4.45 9.19 14.11
N GLY A 75 5.21 8.46 13.30
CA GLY A 75 4.73 7.28 12.59
C GLY A 75 5.51 6.03 12.93
N GLY A 76 4.88 4.88 12.70
CA GLY A 76 5.45 3.56 12.90
C GLY A 76 5.01 2.61 11.78
N TRP A 77 5.90 1.70 11.43
CA TRP A 77 5.69 0.67 10.41
C TRP A 77 5.95 -0.70 11.04
N ALA A 78 5.29 -1.74 10.51
CA ALA A 78 5.53 -3.10 10.95
C ALA A 78 5.33 -4.14 9.84
N ALA A 79 6.04 -5.25 9.96
CA ALA A 79 5.87 -6.40 9.09
C ALA A 79 5.98 -7.72 9.86
N LEU A 80 5.10 -8.68 9.55
CA LEU A 80 5.24 -10.08 9.94
C LEU A 80 5.74 -10.87 8.74
N VAL A 81 6.89 -11.53 8.87
CA VAL A 81 7.47 -12.38 7.83
C VAL A 81 7.36 -13.84 8.27
N ARG A 82 6.44 -14.59 7.67
CA ARG A 82 6.08 -15.97 8.00
C ARG A 82 6.56 -16.92 6.90
N SER A 83 7.40 -17.90 7.26
CA SER A 83 7.87 -18.96 6.34
C SER A 83 8.28 -20.20 7.13
N GLY A 84 8.07 -21.39 6.58
CA GLY A 84 8.52 -22.66 7.18
C GLY A 84 8.05 -22.89 8.63
N GLY A 85 6.83 -22.47 8.97
CA GLY A 85 6.28 -22.57 10.34
C GLY A 85 6.88 -21.60 11.37
N ARG A 86 7.62 -20.57 10.94
CA ARG A 86 8.24 -19.55 11.80
C ARG A 86 7.77 -18.16 11.40
N THR A 87 7.51 -17.29 12.38
CA THR A 87 7.12 -15.89 12.15
C THR A 87 8.15 -14.94 12.77
N ARG A 88 8.72 -14.03 11.96
CA ARG A 88 9.59 -12.92 12.42
C ARG A 88 8.76 -11.63 12.48
N GLU A 89 8.82 -10.89 13.59
CA GLU A 89 8.20 -9.55 13.69
C GLU A 89 9.26 -8.46 13.47
N LEU A 90 8.98 -7.54 12.55
CA LEU A 90 9.76 -6.34 12.27
C LEU A 90 8.92 -5.12 12.64
N SER A 91 9.52 -4.11 13.26
CA SER A 91 8.87 -2.81 13.45
C SER A 91 9.87 -1.68 13.64
N GLY A 92 9.47 -0.48 13.25
CA GLY A 92 10.24 0.75 13.37
C GLY A 92 9.35 1.98 13.26
N GLY A 93 9.93 3.17 13.25
CA GLY A 93 9.15 4.40 13.24
C GLY A 93 10.00 5.65 13.24
N PHE A 94 9.38 6.79 12.96
CA PHE A 94 10.04 8.07 12.73
C PHE A 94 9.26 9.21 13.39
N ARG A 95 9.97 10.26 13.82
CA ARG A 95 9.42 11.36 14.62
C ARG A 95 8.40 12.23 13.87
N LEU A 96 8.51 12.32 12.54
CA LEU A 96 7.65 13.11 11.67
C LEU A 96 7.62 12.49 10.27
N THR A 97 6.49 11.91 9.89
CA THR A 97 6.29 11.18 8.62
C THR A 97 4.79 11.14 8.25
N THR A 98 4.38 10.32 7.29
CA THR A 98 2.97 10.10 6.90
C THR A 98 2.59 8.62 6.88
N ASN A 99 1.29 8.32 6.91
CA ASN A 99 0.79 6.94 6.87
C ASN A 99 1.25 6.19 5.60
N ASN A 100 1.06 6.84 4.44
CA ASN A 100 1.53 6.37 3.14
C ASN A 100 3.04 6.07 3.10
N ARG A 101 3.87 6.77 3.90
CA ARG A 101 5.31 6.45 4.02
C ARG A 101 5.53 5.21 4.89
N MET A 102 4.83 5.10 6.02
CA MET A 102 4.96 3.94 6.90
C MET A 102 4.52 2.63 6.23
N GLU A 103 3.44 2.67 5.43
CA GLU A 103 2.99 1.56 4.59
C GLU A 103 4.08 1.10 3.59
N LEU A 104 4.75 2.04 2.91
CA LEU A 104 5.88 1.73 2.02
C LEU A 104 7.10 1.18 2.80
N TYR A 105 7.44 1.79 3.94
CA TYR A 105 8.55 1.34 4.78
C TYR A 105 8.34 -0.09 5.32
N ALA A 106 7.11 -0.46 5.66
CA ALA A 106 6.78 -1.82 6.09
C ALA A 106 7.11 -2.87 5.01
N ALA A 107 6.67 -2.63 3.77
CA ALA A 107 6.97 -3.50 2.63
C ALA A 107 8.47 -3.55 2.30
N ILE A 108 9.13 -2.40 2.28
CA ILE A 108 10.58 -2.28 2.06
C ILE A 108 11.35 -3.09 3.12
N ALA A 109 11.07 -2.87 4.41
CA ALA A 109 11.73 -3.55 5.51
C ALA A 109 11.59 -5.07 5.42
N ALA A 110 10.39 -5.55 5.09
CA ALA A 110 10.11 -6.97 4.94
C ALA A 110 10.90 -7.60 3.78
N LEU A 111 10.89 -6.98 2.60
CA LEU A 111 11.58 -7.46 1.39
C LEU A 111 13.11 -7.39 1.51
N GLU A 112 13.64 -6.40 2.22
CA GLU A 112 15.08 -6.25 2.50
C GLU A 112 15.56 -7.19 3.61
N SER A 113 14.69 -7.63 4.54
CA SER A 113 15.00 -8.62 5.58
C SER A 113 15.21 -10.06 5.08
N LEU A 114 15.07 -10.28 3.77
CA LEU A 114 15.22 -11.59 3.15
C LEU A 114 16.65 -11.79 2.63
N ASP A 115 17.25 -12.90 3.08
CA ASP A 115 18.64 -13.28 2.84
C ASP A 115 18.93 -13.66 1.37
N GLY A 116 17.91 -13.87 0.54
CA GLY A 116 18.03 -14.20 -0.88
C GLY A 116 16.69 -14.20 -1.64
N PRO A 117 16.70 -14.53 -2.94
CA PRO A 117 15.49 -14.60 -3.78
C PRO A 117 14.43 -15.56 -3.23
N ALA A 118 13.17 -15.12 -3.24
CA ALA A 118 12.04 -15.88 -2.71
C ALA A 118 10.75 -15.70 -3.53
N ASN A 119 9.82 -16.63 -3.35
CA ASN A 119 8.42 -16.50 -3.76
C ASN A 119 7.63 -15.95 -2.55
N ILE A 120 6.97 -14.81 -2.74
CA ILE A 120 6.45 -13.97 -1.66
C ILE A 120 4.98 -13.65 -1.91
N HIS A 121 4.16 -13.79 -0.88
CA HIS A 121 2.77 -13.36 -0.85
C HIS A 121 2.67 -12.19 0.14
N LEU A 122 2.62 -10.96 -0.40
CA LEU A 122 2.64 -9.73 0.39
C LEU A 122 1.22 -9.19 0.55
N HIS A 123 0.75 -9.27 1.79
CA HIS A 123 -0.55 -8.82 2.27
C HIS A 123 -0.44 -7.41 2.86
N SER A 124 -1.32 -6.52 2.43
CA SER A 124 -1.52 -5.18 3.01
C SER A 124 -2.91 -4.66 2.65
N ASP A 125 -3.52 -3.86 3.53
CA ASP A 125 -4.73 -3.09 3.22
C ASP A 125 -4.42 -1.71 2.62
N SER A 126 -3.15 -1.29 2.59
CA SER A 126 -2.70 -0.13 1.83
C SER A 126 -2.97 -0.31 0.34
N ARG A 127 -3.99 0.40 -0.15
CA ARG A 127 -4.22 0.59 -1.59
C ARG A 127 -3.08 1.38 -2.23
N TYR A 128 -2.51 2.35 -1.52
CA TYR A 128 -1.42 3.16 -2.04
C TYR A 128 -0.20 2.31 -2.43
N LEU A 129 0.18 1.36 -1.58
CA LEU A 129 1.20 0.35 -1.83
C LEU A 129 0.76 -0.64 -2.92
N VAL A 130 -0.33 -1.38 -2.70
CA VAL A 130 -0.69 -2.54 -3.53
C VAL A 130 -1.08 -2.12 -4.95
N GLU A 131 -1.87 -1.06 -5.10
CA GLU A 131 -2.27 -0.55 -6.42
C GLU A 131 -1.11 0.20 -7.12
N GLY A 132 -0.20 0.82 -6.35
CA GLY A 132 0.99 1.50 -6.90
C GLY A 132 1.99 0.58 -7.59
N ILE A 133 2.07 -0.68 -7.13
CA ILE A 133 2.75 -1.75 -7.86
C ILE A 133 1.84 -2.38 -8.92
N THR A 134 0.68 -2.92 -8.54
CA THR A 134 -0.14 -3.76 -9.45
C THR A 134 -0.74 -3.01 -10.64
N ARG A 135 -0.94 -1.68 -10.54
CA ARG A 135 -1.34 -0.81 -11.67
C ARG A 135 -0.16 -0.05 -12.30
N GLY A 136 1.07 -0.38 -11.92
CA GLY A 136 2.31 0.08 -12.55
C GLY A 136 2.64 1.57 -12.38
N TRP A 137 2.06 2.28 -11.40
CA TRP A 137 2.32 3.73 -11.24
C TRP A 137 3.77 4.00 -10.83
N ALA A 138 4.34 3.16 -9.97
CA ALA A 138 5.74 3.25 -9.55
C ALA A 138 6.69 3.23 -10.76
N GLU A 139 6.45 2.34 -11.72
CA GLU A 139 7.24 2.25 -12.95
C GLU A 139 7.00 3.43 -13.89
N GLN A 140 5.76 3.90 -14.02
CA GLN A 140 5.44 5.11 -14.79
C GLN A 140 6.06 6.38 -14.18
N TRP A 141 6.19 6.47 -12.86
CA TRP A 141 6.88 7.57 -12.18
C TRP A 141 8.40 7.47 -12.36
N ARG A 142 8.98 6.27 -12.26
CA ARG A 142 10.39 6.00 -12.60
C ARG A 142 10.72 6.42 -14.03
N ALA A 143 9.89 6.03 -15.00
CA ALA A 143 10.03 6.39 -16.41
C ALA A 143 9.87 7.90 -16.69
N LYS A 144 9.16 8.63 -15.83
CA LYS A 144 8.99 10.10 -15.88
C LYS A 144 10.04 10.85 -15.03
N GLY A 145 11.13 10.20 -14.63
CA GLY A 145 12.20 10.81 -13.81
C GLY A 145 11.70 11.28 -12.45
N TRP A 146 10.77 10.55 -11.85
CA TRP A 146 10.13 10.84 -10.55
C TRP A 146 9.42 12.20 -10.47
N ARG A 147 8.82 12.64 -11.59
CA ARG A 147 8.05 13.90 -11.68
C ARG A 147 6.63 13.65 -12.18
N GLN A 148 5.67 14.34 -11.56
CA GLN A 148 4.27 14.40 -12.04
C GLN A 148 4.09 15.54 -13.05
N THR A 149 4.75 16.68 -12.82
CA THR A 149 4.83 17.83 -13.74
C THR A 149 6.23 18.44 -13.65
N LYS A 150 6.57 19.45 -14.47
CA LYS A 150 7.88 20.14 -14.40
C LYS A 150 8.26 20.53 -12.96
N ASN A 151 7.30 21.05 -12.19
CA ASN A 151 7.51 21.64 -10.87
C ASN A 151 6.95 20.79 -9.71
N ARG A 152 6.31 19.64 -9.96
CA ARG A 152 5.82 18.73 -8.90
C ARG A 152 6.54 17.38 -8.97
N PRO A 153 7.38 17.02 -7.99
CA PRO A 153 7.94 15.68 -7.87
C PRO A 153 6.84 14.65 -7.55
N THR A 154 7.12 13.38 -7.81
CA THR A 154 6.26 12.28 -7.34
C THR A 154 6.36 12.15 -5.81
N PRO A 155 5.22 12.11 -5.08
CA PRO A 155 5.22 11.85 -3.64
C PRO A 155 5.92 10.53 -3.31
N ASN A 156 6.77 10.53 -2.29
CA ASN A 156 7.52 9.36 -1.80
C ASN A 156 8.39 8.67 -2.87
N ALA A 157 8.90 9.42 -3.86
CA ALA A 157 9.77 8.89 -4.91
C ALA A 157 11.02 8.16 -4.38
N ASP A 158 11.53 8.58 -3.22
CA ASP A 158 12.61 7.93 -2.48
C ASP A 158 12.24 6.49 -2.07
N LEU A 159 11.06 6.31 -1.49
CA LEU A 159 10.56 5.02 -1.05
C LEU A 159 10.11 4.16 -2.23
N TRP A 160 9.47 4.75 -3.25
CA TRP A 160 9.13 4.03 -4.48
C TRP A 160 10.36 3.54 -5.24
N ALA A 161 11.45 4.31 -5.29
CA ALA A 161 12.72 3.85 -5.87
C ALA A 161 13.32 2.69 -5.07
N ARG A 162 13.35 2.77 -3.73
CA ARG A 162 13.84 1.71 -2.84
C ARG A 162 12.99 0.44 -2.94
N LEU A 163 11.66 0.56 -2.94
CA LEU A 163 10.73 -0.56 -3.10
C LEU A 163 10.90 -1.23 -4.47
N LEU A 164 10.96 -0.46 -5.56
CA LEU A 164 11.21 -1.00 -6.89
C LEU A 164 12.56 -1.72 -6.98
N ALA A 165 13.58 -1.28 -6.26
CA ALA A 165 14.85 -2.02 -6.17
C ALA A 165 14.70 -3.32 -5.38
N ALA A 166 14.08 -3.27 -4.19
CA ALA A 166 13.90 -4.43 -3.32
C ALA A 166 13.13 -5.59 -3.99
N ILE A 167 12.07 -5.29 -4.74
CA ILE A 167 11.25 -6.31 -5.43
C ILE A 167 11.99 -7.01 -6.57
N THR A 168 13.02 -6.42 -7.20
CA THR A 168 13.73 -7.04 -8.34
C THR A 168 14.37 -8.39 -8.01
N ARG A 169 14.60 -8.65 -6.72
CA ARG A 169 15.23 -9.88 -6.21
C ARG A 169 14.25 -11.04 -6.02
N HIS A 170 12.94 -10.80 -6.09
CA HIS A 170 11.91 -11.70 -5.57
C HIS A 170 10.71 -11.83 -6.51
N THR A 171 10.02 -12.97 -6.47
CA THR A 171 8.72 -13.15 -7.12
C THR A 171 7.63 -12.72 -6.14
N VAL A 172 7.07 -11.52 -6.29
CA VAL A 172 6.11 -10.94 -5.33
C VAL A 172 4.67 -10.94 -5.87
N SER A 173 3.84 -11.80 -5.28
CA SER A 173 2.39 -11.78 -5.37
C SER A 173 1.82 -10.73 -4.40
N TRP A 174 1.00 -9.80 -4.89
CA TRP A 174 0.43 -8.72 -4.08
C TRP A 174 -1.03 -9.00 -3.74
N VAL A 175 -1.35 -9.02 -2.45
CA VAL A 175 -2.68 -9.34 -1.92
C VAL A 175 -3.23 -8.13 -1.17
N TRP A 176 -4.16 -7.41 -1.80
CA TRP A 176 -4.93 -6.39 -1.07
C TRP A 176 -5.90 -7.07 -0.11
N VAL A 177 -5.73 -6.85 1.19
CA VAL A 177 -6.71 -7.26 2.22
C VAL A 177 -7.60 -6.07 2.59
N ARG A 178 -8.78 -6.33 3.15
CA ARG A 178 -9.66 -5.26 3.63
C ARG A 178 -9.29 -4.91 5.08
N GLY A 179 -8.93 -3.65 5.34
CA GLY A 179 -8.66 -3.16 6.69
C GLY A 179 -9.81 -3.45 7.66
N HIS A 180 -9.46 -3.77 8.91
CA HIS A 180 -10.37 -4.17 9.99
C HIS A 180 -11.24 -5.41 9.72
N ALA A 181 -10.80 -6.35 8.86
CA ALA A 181 -11.56 -7.55 8.50
C ALA A 181 -10.87 -8.88 8.89
N GLY A 182 -10.66 -9.13 10.19
CA GLY A 182 -10.49 -10.48 10.73
C GLY A 182 -9.27 -11.27 10.26
N HIS A 183 -8.16 -10.58 9.99
CA HIS A 183 -6.87 -11.18 9.62
C HIS A 183 -5.88 -10.99 10.78
N PRO A 184 -5.66 -12.01 11.64
CA PRO A 184 -4.87 -11.87 12.86
C PRO A 184 -3.44 -11.38 12.61
N GLU A 185 -2.82 -11.77 11.49
CA GLU A 185 -1.48 -11.29 11.13
C GLU A 185 -1.45 -9.81 10.72
N ASN A 186 -2.52 -9.28 10.13
CA ASN A 186 -2.60 -7.85 9.78
C ASN A 186 -2.99 -7.00 11.00
N GLU A 187 -3.92 -7.48 11.84
CA GLU A 187 -4.22 -6.86 13.14
C GLU A 187 -2.99 -6.84 14.06
N ARG A 188 -2.12 -7.86 13.96
CA ARG A 188 -0.83 -7.89 14.65
C ARG A 188 0.18 -6.90 14.06
N ALA A 189 0.10 -6.61 12.75
CA ALA A 189 0.91 -5.58 12.10
C ALA A 189 0.50 -4.16 12.54
N ASP A 190 -0.78 -3.78 12.51
CA ASP A 190 -1.30 -2.52 13.09
C ASP A 190 -0.78 -2.34 14.52
N GLN A 191 -1.04 -3.33 15.39
CA GLN A 191 -0.61 -3.26 16.78
C GLN A 191 0.90 -3.01 16.94
N LEU A 192 1.75 -3.54 16.04
CA LEU A 192 3.19 -3.28 16.05
C LEU A 192 3.52 -1.88 15.52
N ALA A 193 2.88 -1.45 14.42
CA ALA A 193 3.05 -0.13 13.83
C ALA A 193 2.61 1.00 14.79
N THR A 194 1.40 0.89 15.33
CA THR A 194 0.82 1.81 16.33
C THR A 194 1.64 1.85 17.63
N ARG A 195 2.16 0.71 18.11
CA ARG A 195 3.13 0.69 19.23
C ARG A 195 4.45 1.39 18.87
N ALA A 196 4.95 1.22 17.65
CA ALA A 196 6.20 1.83 17.22
C ALA A 196 6.09 3.35 17.04
N ALA A 197 4.98 3.85 16.48
CA ALA A 197 4.65 5.27 16.37
C ALA A 197 4.59 5.98 17.73
N SER A 198 4.17 5.24 18.76
CA SER A 198 4.03 5.72 20.15
C SER A 198 5.35 5.77 20.94
N ARG A 199 6.49 5.37 20.35
CA ARG A 199 7.79 5.33 21.06
C ARG A 199 8.38 6.74 21.23
N LYS A 200 9.07 6.96 22.35
CA LYS A 200 9.91 8.15 22.56
C LYS A 200 11.27 7.97 21.85
N GLY A 201 11.86 9.07 21.39
CA GLY A 201 13.19 9.08 20.77
C GLY A 201 13.25 8.45 19.38
N LEU A 202 12.20 8.59 18.57
CA LEU A 202 12.21 8.13 17.17
C LEU A 202 13.20 8.95 16.31
N PRO A 203 13.88 8.32 15.32
CA PRO A 203 14.76 9.01 14.38
C PRO A 203 13.99 9.95 13.44
N ALA A 204 14.74 10.78 12.70
CA ALA A 204 14.21 11.59 11.61
C ALA A 204 13.84 10.72 10.40
N ASP A 205 12.74 11.06 9.72
CA ASP A 205 12.47 10.54 8.37
C ASP A 205 13.18 11.48 7.38
N ASP A 206 14.45 11.20 7.11
CA ASP A 206 15.32 12.09 6.32
C ASP A 206 14.72 12.39 4.93
N GLY A 207 14.01 11.42 4.34
CA GLY A 207 13.32 11.58 3.06
C GLY A 207 12.11 12.51 3.14
N TYR A 208 11.28 12.37 4.19
CA TYR A 208 10.16 13.27 4.42
C TYR A 208 10.64 14.67 4.78
N GLU A 209 11.48 14.80 5.80
CA GLU A 209 11.90 16.10 6.35
C GLU A 209 12.70 16.92 5.32
N THR A 210 13.58 16.28 4.53
CA THR A 210 14.27 16.96 3.41
C THR A 210 13.29 17.42 2.33
N SER A 211 12.27 16.62 2.01
CA SER A 211 11.26 17.02 1.01
C SER A 211 10.46 18.24 1.46
N GLN A 212 10.10 18.33 2.74
CA GLN A 212 9.42 19.50 3.31
C GLN A 212 10.35 20.73 3.32
N ALA A 213 11.63 20.57 3.67
CA ALA A 213 12.60 21.67 3.63
C ALA A 213 12.74 22.28 2.22
N VAL A 214 12.81 21.44 1.17
CA VAL A 214 12.89 21.89 -0.23
C VAL A 214 11.60 22.60 -0.68
N LEU A 215 10.43 22.10 -0.26
CA LEU A 215 9.14 22.73 -0.57
C LEU A 215 9.01 24.12 0.08
N ASN A 216 9.38 24.23 1.36
CA ASN A 216 9.28 25.48 2.12
C ASN A 216 10.32 26.52 1.66
N GLY A 217 11.56 26.09 1.33
CA GLY A 217 12.64 26.99 0.93
C GLY A 217 12.54 27.52 -0.52
N SER A 218 11.69 26.94 -1.37
CA SER A 218 11.61 27.29 -2.80
C SER A 218 10.57 28.36 -3.15
N GLY A 219 9.97 29.02 -2.16
CA GLY A 219 9.02 30.12 -2.36
C GLY A 219 7.69 29.72 -3.01
N ALA A 220 7.47 28.43 -3.24
CA ALA A 220 6.20 27.91 -3.74
C ALA A 220 5.13 28.08 -2.65
N ALA A 221 4.08 28.87 -2.97
CA ALA A 221 2.95 29.07 -2.06
C ALA A 221 2.40 27.73 -1.57
N SER A 222 2.10 27.64 -0.27
CA SER A 222 1.91 26.40 0.50
C SER A 222 0.63 25.61 0.13
N ALA A 223 0.61 25.06 -1.07
CA ALA A 223 -0.34 24.04 -1.49
C ALA A 223 0.06 22.71 -0.84
N SER A 224 -0.45 22.47 0.37
CA SER A 224 -0.15 21.28 1.18
C SER A 224 -0.16 20.00 0.33
N LEU A 225 0.96 19.29 0.35
CA LEU A 225 1.04 17.88 -0.04
C LEU A 225 0.42 17.01 1.07
N GLN A 226 -0.85 17.28 1.37
CA GLN A 226 -1.73 16.34 2.05
C GLN A 226 -1.86 15.09 1.17
N ASP A 227 -1.76 13.92 1.79
CA ASP A 227 -2.11 12.65 1.17
C ASP A 227 -3.61 12.69 0.77
N GLN A 228 -3.89 13.04 -0.48
CA GLN A 228 -5.25 13.03 -1.01
C GLN A 228 -5.59 11.65 -1.59
N PRO A 229 -6.47 10.85 -0.95
CA PRO A 229 -6.99 9.63 -1.55
C PRO A 229 -7.89 10.01 -2.73
N GLY A 230 -7.32 10.09 -3.94
CA GLY A 230 -7.96 10.87 -5.01
C GLY A 230 -7.46 10.64 -6.44
N LEU A 231 -7.00 9.44 -6.80
CA LEU A 231 -6.78 9.10 -8.21
C LEU A 231 -7.09 7.63 -8.61
N PHE A 232 -7.55 6.81 -7.67
CA PHE A 232 -7.57 5.34 -7.84
C PHE A 232 -8.98 4.78 -7.67
N ASP A 233 -9.75 4.89 -8.74
CA ASP A 233 -10.93 4.05 -9.00
C ASP A 233 -10.57 3.03 -10.09
N GLY A 234 -11.24 1.88 -10.10
CA GLY A 234 -10.81 0.67 -10.79
C GLY A 234 -10.78 -0.58 -9.91
N GLY A 235 -11.61 -0.63 -8.87
CA GLY A 235 -11.98 -1.88 -8.20
C GLY A 235 -13.27 -2.41 -8.81
N GLN A 236 -13.19 -3.44 -9.64
CA GLN A 236 -14.40 -4.17 -10.09
C GLN A 236 -14.97 -4.97 -8.90
N SER A 237 -16.29 -5.15 -8.86
CA SER A 237 -16.94 -6.07 -7.92
C SER A 237 -18.24 -6.61 -8.53
N ALA A 238 -18.41 -7.93 -8.49
CA ALA A 238 -19.63 -8.62 -8.88
C ALA A 238 -20.71 -8.53 -7.77
N PRO A 239 -22.00 -8.76 -8.07
CA PRO A 239 -23.11 -8.30 -7.21
C PRO A 239 -23.81 -9.38 -6.36
N GLY A 240 -24.64 -8.92 -5.42
CA GLY A 240 -25.75 -9.66 -4.78
C GLY A 240 -25.72 -9.68 -3.24
N GLU A 241 -26.84 -9.77 -2.50
CA GLU A 241 -28.25 -9.43 -2.81
C GLU A 241 -29.08 -9.28 -1.50
N MET A 242 -30.19 -8.51 -1.55
CA MET A 242 -31.35 -8.48 -0.62
C MET A 242 -31.25 -7.92 0.84
N GLN A 243 -32.45 -7.66 1.40
CA GLN A 243 -32.82 -6.92 2.64
C GLN A 243 -34.33 -7.23 2.97
N PRO A 244 -34.97 -6.71 4.06
CA PRO A 244 -34.51 -5.84 5.16
C PRO A 244 -34.47 -6.61 6.52
N PRO A 245 -35.38 -6.54 7.54
CA PRO A 245 -36.55 -5.70 7.87
C PRO A 245 -36.24 -4.64 8.99
N ALA A 246 -37.16 -4.39 9.93
CA ALA A 246 -37.07 -3.50 11.13
C ALA A 246 -38.04 -4.01 12.24
N ALA A 247 -38.22 -3.46 13.45
CA ALA A 247 -37.91 -2.16 14.12
C ALA A 247 -37.92 -2.38 15.68
N PRO A 248 -37.99 -1.39 16.63
CA PRO A 248 -37.99 0.10 16.53
C PRO A 248 -37.10 0.89 17.54
N ASP A 249 -36.96 2.22 17.32
CA ASP A 249 -36.81 3.38 18.26
C ASP A 249 -35.94 3.32 19.55
N LYS A 250 -35.19 4.36 20.00
CA LYS A 250 -34.94 5.79 19.62
C LYS A 250 -33.78 6.34 20.52
N PRO A 251 -33.28 7.60 20.42
CA PRO A 251 -33.48 8.67 19.43
C PRO A 251 -32.17 9.35 18.89
N ALA A 252 -32.35 10.41 18.09
CA ALA A 252 -31.43 11.55 17.87
C ALA A 252 -30.10 11.34 17.09
N ALA A 253 -30.16 11.47 15.76
CA ALA A 253 -29.02 11.87 14.92
C ALA A 253 -29.49 12.75 13.73
N ALA A 254 -28.62 13.61 13.20
CA ALA A 254 -28.99 14.55 12.14
C ALA A 254 -29.33 13.85 10.81
N ARG A 255 -30.32 14.40 10.08
CA ARG A 255 -30.91 13.81 8.87
C ARG A 255 -29.87 13.70 7.74
N ARG A 256 -29.48 12.46 7.36
CA ARG A 256 -28.59 12.20 6.21
C ARG A 256 -29.20 12.82 4.94
N VAL A 257 -28.56 13.85 4.40
CA VAL A 257 -28.97 14.47 3.13
C VAL A 257 -28.62 13.53 1.98
N GLY A 258 -29.61 13.22 1.13
CA GLY A 258 -29.45 12.33 -0.01
C GLY A 258 -28.50 12.84 -1.09
N ALA A 259 -28.29 12.05 -2.14
CA ALA A 259 -27.38 12.40 -3.21
C ALA A 259 -27.84 13.69 -3.95
N VAL A 260 -26.93 14.66 -4.04
CA VAL A 260 -27.10 15.88 -4.84
C VAL A 260 -27.27 15.48 -6.31
N SER A 261 -28.50 15.62 -6.79
CA SER A 261 -29.04 15.05 -8.03
C SER A 261 -29.78 16.09 -8.87
N ARG A 262 -30.13 17.25 -8.29
CA ARG A 262 -30.90 18.32 -8.94
C ARG A 262 -30.21 19.67 -8.77
N ALA A 263 -30.36 20.56 -9.75
CA ALA A 263 -29.98 21.97 -9.58
C ALA A 263 -30.78 22.61 -8.42
N GLY A 264 -30.20 23.62 -7.77
CA GLY A 264 -30.76 24.26 -6.59
C GLY A 264 -30.55 23.50 -5.27
N GLN A 265 -30.19 22.22 -5.29
CA GLN A 265 -29.88 21.48 -4.06
C GLN A 265 -28.60 22.00 -3.38
N PRO A 266 -28.50 21.95 -2.04
CA PRO A 266 -27.36 22.46 -1.31
C PRO A 266 -26.10 21.64 -1.55
N CYS A 267 -24.99 22.32 -1.84
CA CYS A 267 -23.68 21.67 -1.97
C CYS A 267 -23.24 21.04 -0.63
N ARG A 268 -22.92 19.74 -0.64
CA ARG A 268 -22.50 18.98 0.55
C ARG A 268 -21.25 19.52 1.26
N LYS A 269 -20.46 20.41 0.63
CA LYS A 269 -19.26 21.03 1.24
C LYS A 269 -19.48 22.43 1.81
N CYS A 270 -20.52 23.17 1.39
CA CYS A 270 -20.65 24.60 1.75
C CYS A 270 -22.10 25.15 1.71
N GLY A 271 -23.12 24.30 1.60
CA GLY A 271 -24.54 24.68 1.58
C GLY A 271 -25.01 25.37 0.30
N ALA A 272 -24.16 26.13 -0.39
CA ALA A 272 -24.54 26.94 -1.56
C ALA A 272 -25.19 26.09 -2.69
N PRO A 273 -26.25 26.59 -3.35
CA PRO A 273 -27.02 25.82 -4.33
C PRO A 273 -26.17 25.45 -5.55
N VAL A 274 -26.28 24.20 -6.01
CA VAL A 274 -25.56 23.73 -7.20
C VAL A 274 -26.30 24.11 -8.49
N VAL A 275 -25.54 24.43 -9.54
CA VAL A 275 -26.07 24.81 -10.86
C VAL A 275 -25.71 23.75 -11.91
N ARG A 276 -26.59 23.54 -12.90
CA ARG A 276 -26.33 22.61 -14.01
C ARG A 276 -25.38 23.25 -15.03
N GLN A 277 -24.39 22.49 -15.48
CA GLN A 277 -23.48 22.85 -16.58
C GLN A 277 -23.43 21.75 -17.63
N ILE A 278 -23.15 22.16 -18.88
CA ILE A 278 -23.00 21.27 -20.03
C ILE A 278 -21.50 21.28 -20.41
N PRO A 279 -20.85 20.11 -20.58
CA PRO A 279 -19.44 20.07 -20.95
C PRO A 279 -19.24 20.46 -22.42
N GLY A 280 -18.63 21.63 -22.67
CA GLY A 280 -18.31 22.13 -24.02
C GLY A 280 -17.14 21.41 -24.73
N ARG A 281 -16.87 20.13 -24.44
CA ARG A 281 -15.80 19.34 -25.08
C ARG A 281 -16.41 18.21 -25.91
N LYS A 282 -15.91 18.05 -27.14
CA LYS A 282 -16.26 16.91 -28.01
C LYS A 282 -15.82 15.59 -27.37
N ILE A 283 -16.59 14.54 -27.61
CA ILE A 283 -16.32 13.16 -27.17
C ILE A 283 -14.97 12.70 -27.75
N LYS A 284 -14.15 11.99 -26.97
CA LYS A 284 -12.86 11.48 -27.44
C LYS A 284 -13.02 10.15 -28.20
N PRO A 285 -12.17 9.85 -29.21
CA PRO A 285 -12.06 8.51 -29.76
C PRO A 285 -11.80 7.47 -28.66
N GLY A 286 -12.50 6.33 -28.70
CA GLY A 286 -12.39 5.26 -27.70
C GLY A 286 -13.09 5.53 -26.35
N GLN A 287 -13.79 6.65 -26.19
CA GLN A 287 -14.59 6.92 -25.00
C GLN A 287 -15.94 6.18 -25.10
N THR A 288 -16.30 5.37 -24.10
CA THR A 288 -17.52 4.54 -24.13
C THR A 288 -18.76 5.19 -23.50
N TYR A 289 -18.58 6.26 -22.72
CA TYR A 289 -19.68 7.05 -22.17
C TYR A 289 -19.25 8.50 -21.89
N TYR A 290 -20.20 9.41 -21.88
CA TYR A 290 -20.05 10.81 -21.51
C TYR A 290 -21.19 11.24 -20.57
N TYR A 291 -21.10 12.44 -20.02
CA TYR A 291 -22.21 13.07 -19.30
C TYR A 291 -22.72 14.25 -20.12
N ALA A 292 -24.00 14.27 -20.47
CA ALA A 292 -24.64 15.36 -21.20
C ALA A 292 -24.74 16.65 -20.36
N TRP A 293 -24.69 16.51 -19.04
CA TRP A 293 -24.60 17.61 -18.07
C TRP A 293 -24.05 17.11 -16.73
N TYR A 294 -23.64 18.04 -15.88
CA TYR A 294 -23.27 17.79 -14.48
C TYR A 294 -23.75 18.95 -13.61
N LEU A 295 -23.73 18.79 -12.29
CA LEU A 295 -23.98 19.87 -11.35
C LEU A 295 -22.65 20.39 -10.80
N VAL A 296 -22.53 21.70 -10.59
CA VAL A 296 -21.35 22.30 -9.93
C VAL A 296 -21.80 23.30 -8.88
N CYS A 297 -21.08 23.35 -7.76
CA CYS A 297 -21.25 24.43 -6.79
C CYS A 297 -20.54 25.70 -7.32
N PRO A 298 -21.22 26.84 -7.49
CA PRO A 298 -20.58 28.07 -7.97
C PRO A 298 -19.56 28.63 -6.98
N ASN A 299 -19.73 28.36 -5.68
CA ASN A 299 -18.81 28.74 -4.62
C ASN A 299 -17.56 27.83 -4.62
N CYS A 300 -17.63 26.65 -3.98
CA CYS A 300 -16.49 25.75 -3.77
C CYS A 300 -16.07 24.89 -4.98
N LYS A 301 -16.61 25.15 -6.18
CA LYS A 301 -16.35 24.45 -7.46
C LYS A 301 -16.50 22.91 -7.44
N THR A 302 -17.10 22.33 -6.40
CA THR A 302 -17.32 20.88 -6.31
C THR A 302 -18.35 20.43 -7.36
N ILE A 303 -17.97 19.44 -8.16
CA ILE A 303 -18.80 18.83 -9.21
C ILE A 303 -19.54 17.61 -8.63
N TYR A 304 -20.78 17.43 -9.06
CA TYR A 304 -21.57 16.22 -8.86
C TYR A 304 -21.99 15.70 -10.23
N LEU A 305 -21.54 14.49 -10.55
CA LEU A 305 -22.05 13.72 -11.69
C LEU A 305 -23.40 13.11 -11.28
N VAL A 306 -24.33 13.04 -12.22
CA VAL A 306 -25.70 12.53 -12.00
C VAL A 306 -25.95 11.44 -13.06
N ASP A 307 -26.37 10.25 -12.64
CA ASP A 307 -26.49 9.10 -13.54
C ASP A 307 -27.52 9.30 -14.65
N GLU A 308 -28.60 10.04 -14.37
CA GLU A 308 -29.60 10.50 -15.37
C GLU A 308 -28.97 11.33 -16.50
N ALA A 309 -27.81 11.96 -16.25
CA ALA A 309 -27.07 12.73 -17.24
C ALA A 309 -26.06 11.88 -18.04
N ARG A 310 -25.80 10.63 -17.64
CA ARG A 310 -24.87 9.72 -18.32
C ARG A 310 -25.44 9.28 -19.67
N ARG A 311 -24.61 9.24 -20.70
CA ARG A 311 -24.94 8.79 -22.06
C ARG A 311 -23.85 7.84 -22.53
N ILE A 312 -24.24 6.73 -23.14
CA ILE A 312 -23.31 5.84 -23.85
C ILE A 312 -22.93 6.51 -25.17
N VAL A 313 -21.72 6.24 -25.68
CA VAL A 313 -21.22 6.72 -26.98
C VAL A 313 -21.56 5.71 -28.07
#